data_AF-D6ACQ3-F1
#
_entry.id   AF-D6ACQ3-F1
#
_cell.length_a   1.000
_cell.length_b   1.000
_cell.length_c   1.000
_cell.angle_alpha   90.00
_cell.angle_beta   90.00
_cell.angle_gamma   90.00
#
_symmetry.space_group_name_H-M   'P 1'
#
loop_
_entity.id
_entity.type
_entity.pdbx_description
1 polymer ?
#
loop_
_entity_poly.entity_id
_entity_poly.type
_entity_poly.pdbx_seq_one_letter_code
_entity_poly.pdbx_strand_id
1 'polypeptide(L)'
;MIIVADTSALYAAFDAAQTEHAAAAKILENERLAVSPLVVTELDHLVHRDLGFPAALQVMEALNSRMDDGQYRLAELKLADLHTAHEVRQKYEGLRLDLADAVGVVLADRYRTDRIFTLDQRDFRAMSPLTPGLDSFRILPADC
;
A
#
# COMPACT_ATOMS: atom_id res chain seq x y z
N MET A 1 -4.66 -5.05 13.97
CA MET A 1 -4.06 -3.74 13.65
C MET A 1 -4.23 -3.53 12.16
N ILE A 2 -4.31 -2.30 11.65
CA ILE A 2 -4.46 -2.07 10.20
C ILE A 2 -3.08 -1.96 9.54
N ILE A 3 -2.95 -2.44 8.31
CA ILE A 3 -1.72 -2.39 7.51
C ILE A 3 -1.98 -1.44 6.35
N VAL A 4 -1.05 -0.54 6.04
CA VAL A 4 -1.18 0.32 4.86
C VAL A 4 -0.70 -0.45 3.65
N ALA A 5 -1.56 -0.59 2.65
CA ALA A 5 -1.26 -1.31 1.43
C ALA A 5 -0.66 -0.38 0.37
N ASP A 6 0.35 -0.89 -0.30
CA ASP A 6 1.01 -0.30 -1.46
C ASP A 6 0.71 -1.12 -2.72
N THR A 7 0.87 -0.48 -3.88
CA THR A 7 0.56 -1.02 -5.20
C THR A 7 1.37 -2.28 -5.49
N SER A 8 2.67 -2.28 -5.20
CA SER A 8 3.59 -3.37 -5.54
C SER A 8 3.18 -4.72 -4.91
N ALA A 9 2.82 -4.71 -3.62
CA ALA A 9 2.43 -5.91 -2.90
C ALA A 9 1.01 -6.37 -3.22
N LEU A 10 0.08 -5.44 -3.47
CA LEU A 10 -1.25 -5.79 -3.96
C LEU A 10 -1.17 -6.44 -5.35
N TYR A 11 -0.36 -5.87 -6.25
CA TYR A 11 -0.13 -6.45 -7.57
C TYR A 11 0.39 -7.88 -7.45
N ALA A 12 1.42 -8.11 -6.62
CA ALA A 12 1.96 -9.44 -6.38
C ALA A 12 0.95 -10.42 -5.79
N ALA A 13 0.05 -9.95 -4.92
CA ALA A 13 -1.00 -10.79 -4.37
C ALA A 13 -2.04 -11.25 -5.41
N PHE A 14 -2.24 -10.50 -6.49
CA PHE A 14 -3.19 -10.85 -7.56
C PHE A 14 -2.55 -11.57 -8.75
N ASP A 15 -1.26 -11.39 -9.00
CA ASP A 15 -0.54 -12.06 -10.08
C ASP A 15 0.13 -13.35 -9.59
N ALA A 16 -0.46 -14.49 -9.92
CA ALA A 16 0.05 -15.81 -9.54
C ALA A 16 1.44 -16.16 -10.14
N ALA A 17 1.91 -15.40 -11.12
CA ALA A 17 3.25 -15.56 -11.68
C ALA A 17 4.34 -14.89 -10.83
N GLN A 18 3.97 -14.00 -9.89
CA GLN A 18 4.92 -13.29 -9.04
C GLN A 18 5.54 -14.23 -8.00
N THR A 19 6.84 -14.07 -7.75
CA THR A 19 7.57 -14.91 -6.79
C THR A 19 7.01 -14.75 -5.38
N GLU A 20 6.57 -13.54 -5.05
CA GLU A 20 6.04 -13.13 -3.76
C GLU A 20 4.55 -13.48 -3.58
N HIS A 21 3.89 -14.01 -4.63
CA HIS A 21 2.43 -14.21 -4.67
C HIS A 21 1.90 -14.95 -3.44
N ALA A 22 2.48 -16.11 -3.12
CA ALA A 22 1.98 -16.94 -2.02
C ALA A 22 2.04 -16.21 -0.66
N ALA A 23 3.08 -15.42 -0.42
CA ALA A 23 3.23 -14.66 0.82
C ALA A 23 2.32 -13.43 0.85
N ALA A 24 2.18 -12.73 -0.29
CA ALA A 24 1.33 -11.57 -0.44
C ALA A 24 -0.16 -11.92 -0.35
N ALA A 25 -0.59 -13.01 -0.99
CA ALA A 25 -1.96 -13.52 -0.92
C ALA A 25 -2.38 -13.86 0.52
N LYS A 26 -1.47 -14.43 1.33
CA LYS A 26 -1.75 -14.72 2.74
C LYS A 26 -2.06 -13.45 3.55
N ILE A 27 -1.40 -12.32 3.27
CA ILE A 27 -1.70 -11.04 3.91
C ILE A 27 -3.07 -10.52 3.44
N LEU A 28 -3.33 -10.57 2.13
CA LEU A 28 -4.59 -10.17 1.52
C LEU A 28 -5.78 -10.90 2.17
N GLU A 29 -5.65 -12.21 2.41
CA GLU A 29 -6.70 -13.05 2.99
C GLU A 29 -6.99 -12.76 4.46
N ASN A 30 -5.97 -12.51 5.28
CA ASN A 30 -6.08 -12.58 6.74
C ASN A 30 -6.05 -11.21 7.44
N GLU A 31 -5.51 -10.19 6.80
CA GLU A 31 -5.25 -8.90 7.44
C GLU A 31 -6.27 -7.83 7.04
N ARG A 32 -6.30 -6.74 7.83
CA ARG A 32 -7.09 -5.55 7.52
C ARG A 32 -6.21 -4.50 6.88
N LEU A 33 -6.60 -4.02 5.69
CA LEU A 33 -5.79 -3.10 4.90
C LEU A 33 -6.41 -1.70 4.86
N ALA A 34 -5.58 -0.68 4.93
CA ALA A 34 -5.89 0.67 4.47
C ALA A 34 -5.36 0.83 3.05
N VAL A 35 -6.24 1.11 2.10
CA VAL A 35 -5.89 1.24 0.68
C VAL A 35 -6.17 2.67 0.24
N SER A 36 -5.15 3.35 -0.29
CA SER A 36 -5.30 4.69 -0.85
C SER A 36 -6.01 4.65 -2.21
N PRO A 37 -6.85 5.64 -2.57
CA PRO A 37 -7.36 5.79 -3.94
C PRO A 37 -6.25 5.91 -5.01
N LEU A 38 -5.06 6.38 -4.63
CA LEU A 38 -3.89 6.42 -5.52
C LEU A 38 -3.42 5.00 -5.86
N VAL A 39 -3.29 4.16 -4.84
CA VAL A 39 -2.92 2.74 -4.96
C VAL A 39 -3.96 1.97 -5.77
N VAL A 40 -5.26 2.24 -5.57
CA VAL A 40 -6.33 1.63 -6.40
C VAL A 40 -6.15 1.98 -7.88
N THR A 41 -5.88 3.26 -8.18
CA THR A 41 -5.69 3.74 -9.55
C THR A 41 -4.46 3.13 -10.20
N GLU A 42 -3.34 3.10 -9.48
CA GLU A 42 -2.09 2.51 -9.99
C GLU A 42 -2.23 1.00 -10.20
N LEU A 43 -2.88 0.29 -9.27
CA LEU A 43 -3.12 -1.14 -9.39
C LEU A 43 -4.00 -1.47 -10.60
N ASP A 44 -5.13 -0.77 -10.79
CA ASP A 44 -5.99 -0.95 -11.97
C ASP A 44 -5.19 -0.74 -13.27
N HIS A 45 -4.40 0.33 -13.32
CA HIS A 45 -3.55 0.64 -14.46
C HIS A 45 -2.54 -0.47 -14.75
N LEU A 46 -1.79 -0.93 -13.74
CA LEU A 46 -0.77 -1.96 -13.89
C LEU A 46 -1.37 -3.31 -14.27
N VAL A 47 -2.42 -3.75 -13.58
CA VAL A 47 -3.09 -5.02 -13.88
C VAL A 47 -3.68 -4.99 -15.29
N HIS A 48 -4.30 -3.89 -15.71
CA HIS A 48 -4.81 -3.77 -17.07
C HIS A 48 -3.67 -3.82 -18.09
N ARG A 49 -2.58 -3.08 -17.86
CA ARG A 49 -1.42 -3.04 -18.76
C ARG A 49 -0.77 -4.42 -18.93
N ASP A 50 -0.60 -5.15 -17.83
CA ASP A 50 0.24 -6.35 -17.79
C ASP A 50 -0.57 -7.65 -17.95
N LEU A 51 -1.79 -7.70 -17.42
CA LEU A 51 -2.67 -8.89 -17.38
C LEU A 51 -3.97 -8.72 -18.17
N GLY A 52 -4.27 -7.52 -18.67
CA GLY A 52 -5.42 -7.22 -19.51
C GLY A 52 -6.68 -6.80 -18.74
N PHE A 53 -7.62 -6.19 -19.47
CA PHE A 53 -8.86 -5.64 -18.91
C PHE A 53 -9.71 -6.65 -18.09
N PRO A 54 -9.87 -7.93 -18.51
CA PRO A 54 -10.62 -8.89 -17.71
C PRO A 54 -10.01 -9.17 -16.33
N ALA A 55 -8.67 -9.12 -16.20
CA ALA A 55 -8.00 -9.27 -14.92
C ALA A 55 -8.22 -8.04 -14.04
N ALA A 56 -8.17 -6.84 -14.61
CA ALA A 56 -8.42 -5.58 -13.89
C ALA A 56 -9.84 -5.55 -13.29
N LEU A 57 -10.85 -6.01 -14.04
CA LEU A 57 -12.22 -6.16 -13.53
C LEU A 57 -12.31 -7.14 -12.34
N GLN A 58 -11.63 -8.28 -12.41
CA GLN A 58 -11.63 -9.28 -11.33
C GLN A 58 -10.94 -8.74 -10.08
N VAL A 59 -9.84 -8.01 -10.24
CA VAL A 59 -9.14 -7.36 -9.13
C VAL A 59 -10.05 -6.32 -8.47
N MET A 60 -10.73 -5.48 -9.25
CA MET A 60 -11.66 -4.49 -8.70
C MET A 60 -12.85 -5.13 -7.98
N GLU A 61 -13.41 -6.22 -8.52
CA GLU A 61 -14.47 -6.99 -7.84
C GLU A 61 -13.99 -7.54 -6.50
N ALA A 62 -12.78 -8.11 -6.46
CA ALA A 62 -12.18 -8.62 -5.23
C ALA A 62 -11.93 -7.51 -4.20
N LEU A 63 -11.44 -6.34 -4.62
CA LEU A 63 -11.24 -5.19 -3.74
C LEU A 63 -12.58 -4.68 -3.18
N ASN A 64 -13.60 -4.53 -4.02
CA ASN A 64 -14.92 -4.07 -3.60
C ASN A 64 -15.54 -5.01 -2.57
N SER A 65 -15.52 -6.32 -2.82
CA SER A 65 -16.03 -7.32 -1.87
C SER A 65 -15.34 -7.20 -0.50
N ARG A 66 -14.02 -7.02 -0.47
CA ARG A 66 -13.25 -6.86 0.79
C ARG A 66 -13.53 -5.53 1.49
N MET A 67 -13.84 -4.47 0.74
CA MET A 67 -14.24 -3.18 1.30
C MET A 67 -15.65 -3.23 1.88
N ASP A 68 -16.59 -3.88 1.20
CA ASP A 68 -17.97 -4.08 1.65
C ASP A 68 -18.03 -4.88 2.96
N ASP A 69 -17.19 -5.93 3.07
CA ASP A 69 -17.03 -6.73 4.29
C ASP A 69 -16.25 -5.99 5.41
N GLY A 70 -15.74 -4.79 5.13
CA GLY A 70 -14.99 -3.96 6.07
C GLY A 70 -13.60 -4.48 6.42
N GLN A 71 -13.12 -5.52 5.72
CA GLN A 71 -11.75 -6.01 5.81
C GLN A 71 -10.79 -4.95 5.30
N TYR A 72 -11.10 -4.34 4.15
CA TYR A 72 -10.35 -3.20 3.61
C TYR A 72 -11.04 -1.89 3.90
N ARG A 73 -10.23 -0.85 4.10
CA ARG A 73 -10.66 0.52 4.28
C ARG A 73 -10.10 1.33 3.12
N LEU A 74 -10.99 1.80 2.24
CA LEU A 74 -10.64 2.86 1.30
C LEU A 74 -10.34 4.13 2.09
N ALA A 75 -9.11 4.61 2.04
CA ALA A 75 -8.70 5.78 2.79
C ALA A 75 -9.24 7.06 2.14
N GLU A 76 -9.84 7.95 2.92
CA GLU A 76 -10.15 9.31 2.47
C GLU A 76 -8.88 10.15 2.40
N LEU A 77 -8.63 10.83 1.28
CA LEU A 77 -7.52 11.79 1.18
C LEU A 77 -8.04 13.21 1.26
N LYS A 78 -7.34 14.03 2.05
CA LYS A 78 -7.57 15.45 2.25
C LYS A 78 -6.36 16.23 1.74
N LEU A 79 -6.55 17.52 1.46
CA LEU A 79 -5.46 18.40 1.02
C LEU A 79 -4.28 18.41 2.02
N ALA A 80 -4.56 18.35 3.32
CA ALA A 80 -3.53 18.25 4.35
C ALA A 80 -2.63 17.02 4.18
N ASP A 81 -3.19 15.89 3.74
CA ASP A 81 -2.40 14.67 3.50
C ASP A 81 -1.44 14.84 2.34
N LEU A 82 -1.86 15.56 1.29
CA LEU A 82 -1.00 15.87 0.14
C LEU A 82 0.12 16.83 0.53
N HIS A 83 -0.14 17.80 1.41
CA HIS A 83 0.91 18.66 1.96
C HIS A 83 1.93 17.84 2.74
N THR A 84 1.50 17.01 3.68
CA THR A 84 2.42 16.16 4.47
C THR A 84 3.15 15.15 3.58
N ALA A 85 2.48 14.54 2.61
CA ALA A 85 3.14 13.66 1.64
C ALA A 85 4.19 14.41 0.83
N HIS A 86 3.93 15.65 0.43
CA HIS A 86 4.93 16.48 -0.24
C HIS A 86 6.14 16.77 0.65
N GLU A 87 5.93 17.08 1.93
CA GLU A 87 7.02 17.27 2.91
C GLU A 87 7.84 15.99 3.10
N VAL A 88 7.20 14.82 3.13
CA VAL A 88 7.89 13.51 3.16
C VAL A 88 8.78 13.35 1.91
N ARG A 89 8.25 13.63 0.71
CA ARG A 89 9.03 13.52 -0.53
C ARG A 89 10.20 14.49 -0.58
N GLN A 90 10.05 15.70 -0.05
CA GLN A 90 11.15 16.66 0.08
C GLN A 90 12.22 16.16 1.06
N LYS A 91 11.80 15.65 2.23
CA LYS A 91 12.71 15.12 3.25
C LYS A 91 13.56 13.96 2.72
N TYR A 92 12.97 13.10 1.88
CA TYR A 92 13.63 11.93 1.30
C TYR A 92 13.83 12.07 -0.22
N GLU A 93 14.19 13.27 -0.71
CA GLU A 93 14.29 13.56 -2.15
C GLU A 93 15.20 12.58 -2.91
N GLY A 94 16.24 12.05 -2.24
CA GLY A 94 17.17 11.09 -2.82
C GLY A 94 16.55 9.74 -3.18
N LEU A 95 15.42 9.38 -2.55
CA LEU A 95 14.66 8.16 -2.86
C LEU A 95 13.76 8.31 -4.08
N ARG A 96 13.43 9.56 -4.46
CA ARG A 96 12.53 9.87 -5.59
C ARG A 96 11.18 9.15 -5.52
N LEU A 97 10.64 9.05 -4.31
CA LEU A 97 9.34 8.44 -4.01
C LEU A 97 8.25 8.98 -4.94
N ASP A 98 7.33 8.11 -5.33
CA ASP A 98 6.10 8.56 -5.96
C ASP A 98 5.14 9.18 -4.92
N LEU A 99 3.93 9.53 -5.36
CA LEU A 99 2.95 10.11 -4.44
C LEU A 99 2.27 9.04 -3.58
N ALA A 100 2.09 7.82 -4.08
CA ALA A 100 1.44 6.74 -3.37
C ALA A 100 2.28 6.30 -2.17
N ASP A 101 3.59 6.16 -2.33
CA ASP A 101 4.57 5.89 -1.26
C ASP A 101 4.43 6.88 -0.10
N ALA A 102 4.48 8.17 -0.44
CA ALA A 102 4.46 9.24 0.54
C ALA A 102 3.10 9.36 1.22
N VAL A 103 2.00 9.14 0.49
CA VAL A 103 0.67 9.02 1.09
C VAL A 103 0.60 7.79 1.99
N GLY A 104 1.27 6.69 1.65
CA GLY A 104 1.39 5.50 2.49
C GLY A 104 1.98 5.82 3.88
N VAL A 105 3.03 6.63 3.92
CA VAL A 105 3.63 7.14 5.18
C VAL A 105 2.62 7.99 5.99
N VAL A 106 1.86 8.86 5.33
CA VAL A 106 0.82 9.69 6.00
C VAL A 106 -0.32 8.84 6.53
N LEU A 107 -0.78 7.84 5.77
CA LEU A 107 -1.82 6.91 6.22
C LEU A 107 -1.34 6.06 7.38
N ALA A 108 -0.07 5.63 7.37
CA ALA A 108 0.51 4.88 8.46
C ALA A 108 0.46 5.69 9.77
N ASP A 109 0.73 6.99 9.68
CA ASP A 109 0.60 7.89 10.81
C ASP A 109 -0.83 8.04 11.32
N ARG A 110 -1.76 8.32 10.40
CA ARG A 110 -3.18 8.47 10.72
C ARG A 110 -3.74 7.24 11.44
N TYR A 111 -3.35 6.05 10.97
CA TYR A 111 -3.80 4.79 11.52
C TYR A 111 -2.94 4.29 12.69
N ARG A 112 -1.90 5.04 13.08
CA ARG A 112 -0.94 4.71 14.15
C ARG A 112 -0.36 3.31 14.00
N THR A 113 0.12 3.00 12.80
CA THR A 113 0.69 1.70 12.45
C THR A 113 2.07 1.88 11.85
N ASP A 114 2.97 0.95 12.17
CA ASP A 114 4.28 0.80 11.53
C ASP A 114 4.25 -0.23 10.40
N ARG A 115 3.10 -0.86 10.12
CA ARG A 115 3.01 -1.95 9.15
C ARG A 115 2.66 -1.44 7.75
N ILE A 116 3.55 -1.69 6.81
CA ILE A 116 3.37 -1.40 5.39
C ILE A 116 3.38 -2.71 4.62
N PHE A 117 2.42 -2.91 3.74
CA PHE A 117 2.35 -4.02 2.81
C PHE A 117 2.86 -3.56 1.44
N THR A 118 4.15 -3.74 1.20
CA THR A 118 4.89 -3.26 0.02
C THR A 118 6.05 -4.21 -0.32
N LEU A 119 6.43 -4.26 -1.59
CA LEU A 119 7.67 -4.90 -2.03
C LEU A 119 8.85 -3.91 -2.14
N ASP A 120 8.60 -2.60 -2.04
CA ASP A 120 9.59 -1.53 -2.13
C ASP A 120 10.33 -1.34 -0.79
N GLN A 121 10.91 -2.45 -0.32
CA GLN A 121 11.54 -2.55 1.00
C GLN A 121 12.63 -1.50 1.20
N ARG A 122 13.45 -1.24 0.16
CA ARG A 122 14.56 -0.30 0.26
C ARG A 122 14.08 1.09 0.67
N ASP A 123 13.00 1.54 0.06
CA ASP A 123 12.54 2.93 0.19
C ASP A 123 11.83 3.11 1.54
N PHE A 124 10.92 2.19 1.90
CA PHE A 124 10.27 2.24 3.22
C PHE A 124 11.21 1.98 4.39
N ARG A 125 12.27 1.17 4.24
CA ARG A 125 13.28 0.99 5.31
C ARG A 125 14.18 2.22 5.50
N ALA A 126 14.29 3.09 4.50
CA ALA A 126 15.03 4.35 4.61
C ALA A 126 14.20 5.48 5.25
N MET A 127 12.87 5.33 5.29
CA MET A 127 11.96 6.30 5.90
C MET A 127 11.63 5.94 7.36
N SER A 128 11.47 6.96 8.19
CA SER A 128 10.92 6.81 9.54
C SER A 128 9.41 7.08 9.58
N PRO A 129 8.62 6.32 10.38
CA PRO A 129 7.23 6.65 10.67
C PRO A 129 7.08 8.07 11.23
N LEU A 130 5.95 8.72 10.92
CA LEU A 130 5.64 10.05 11.50
C LEU A 130 5.05 9.93 12.91
N THR A 131 4.50 8.76 13.27
CA THR A 131 3.87 8.53 14.57
C THR A 131 4.92 8.54 15.68
N PRO A 132 4.74 9.39 16.71
CA PRO A 132 5.65 9.40 17.85
C PRO A 132 5.74 8.03 18.53
N GLY A 133 6.97 7.55 18.74
CA GLY A 133 7.25 6.28 19.41
C GLY A 133 7.36 5.06 18.48
N LEU A 134 7.20 5.23 17.16
CA LEU A 134 7.51 4.20 16.17
C LEU A 134 8.84 4.52 15.48
N ASP A 135 9.84 3.65 15.62
CA ASP A 135 11.20 3.92 15.15
C ASP A 135 11.43 3.52 13.68
N SER A 136 10.72 2.50 13.19
CA SER A 136 10.89 1.93 11.85
C SER A 136 9.62 1.26 11.37
N PHE A 137 9.41 1.22 10.05
CA PHE A 137 8.34 0.42 9.46
C PHE A 137 8.66 -1.08 9.51
N ARG A 138 7.65 -1.90 9.81
CA ARG A 138 7.62 -3.34 9.55
C ARG A 138 7.06 -3.58 8.15
N ILE A 139 7.86 -4.18 7.28
CA ILE A 139 7.55 -4.36 5.87
C ILE A 139 7.01 -5.76 5.63
N LEU A 140 5.77 -5.88 5.18
CA LEU A 140 5.10 -7.14 4.91
C LEU A 140 5.04 -7.36 3.39
N PRO A 141 5.29 -8.59 2.89
CA PRO A 141 5.43 -9.83 3.67
C PRO A 141 6.86 -10.15 4.16
N ALA A 142 7.84 -9.27 3.94
CA ALA A 142 9.25 -9.55 4.24
C ALA A 142 9.56 -9.79 5.73
N ASP A 143 8.84 -9.11 6.62
CA ASP A 143 9.00 -9.13 8.08
C ASP A 143 7.87 -9.91 8.79
N CYS A 144 7.22 -10.84 8.06
CA CYS A 144 6.18 -11.73 8.57
C CYS A 144 6.71 -12.80 9.54
#